data_AF-A0A7S2PX26-F1
#
_entry.id   AF-A0A7S2PX26-F1
#
_cell.length_a   1.000
_cell.length_b   1.000
_cell.length_c   1.000
_cell.angle_alpha   90.00
_cell.angle_beta   90.00
_cell.angle_gamma   90.00
#
_symmetry.space_group_name_H-M   'P 1'
#
loop_
_entity.id
_entity.type
_entity.pdbx_description
1 polymer ?
#
loop_
_entity_poly.entity_id
_entity_poly.type
_entity_poly.pdbx_seq_one_letter_code
_entity_poly.pdbx_strand_id
1 'polypeptide(L)'
;EEGTSTEKPYTSSGVGPKPCPPGSACPSGTAHNVTGSWLPSFELGRISPQPCSEGYHCPQNSSSIMGAGQCPPGHYCPPQSSLPVKVPPGTFAGEEGGAIAPSLCLPGTFSPQPGSVSCTECPAGYSCLTYGTYIPRICEPGTYRSKEDSLTCKPCPQRSLSPYSGLTDVSQCLPCPEGLVCSSKGMSDIGLSHSCPEGNACGYLTDGSSQYDHKCAAGHYCGEETTTFDQYNKYCLAGTYCERGTTETL
;
A
#
# COMPACT_ATOMS: atom_id res chain seq x y z
N GLU A 1 -2.20 -40.92 -37.31
CA GLU A 1 -1.42 -41.47 -36.19
C GLU A 1 -2.37 -41.75 -35.03
N GLU A 2 -2.92 -42.96 -34.99
CA GLU A 2 -3.84 -43.38 -33.92
C GLU A 2 -3.01 -43.88 -32.74
N GLY A 3 -3.20 -43.27 -31.56
CA GLY A 3 -2.52 -43.67 -30.35
C GLY A 3 -2.99 -45.04 -29.88
N THR A 4 -2.07 -45.89 -29.43
CA THR A 4 -2.41 -47.12 -28.73
C THR A 4 -3.08 -46.78 -27.39
N SER A 5 -4.20 -47.43 -27.08
CA SER A 5 -4.86 -47.36 -25.76
C SER A 5 -3.82 -47.49 -24.63
N THR A 6 -3.96 -46.67 -23.58
CA THR A 6 -3.09 -46.57 -22.39
C THR A 6 -2.88 -47.87 -21.62
N GLU A 7 -3.53 -48.97 -22.02
CA GLU A 7 -3.44 -50.29 -21.39
C GLU A 7 -2.28 -51.19 -21.88
N LYS A 8 -1.50 -50.79 -22.90
CA LYS A 8 -0.35 -51.60 -23.37
C LYS A 8 1.00 -50.88 -23.20
N PRO A 9 1.86 -51.32 -22.26
CA PRO A 9 3.20 -50.78 -22.13
C PRO A 9 4.10 -51.34 -23.24
N TYR A 10 4.67 -50.44 -24.04
CA TYR A 10 5.80 -50.63 -24.96
C TYR A 10 5.79 -51.90 -25.85
N THR A 11 5.52 -51.70 -27.15
CA THR A 11 5.94 -52.67 -28.18
C THR A 11 7.25 -52.20 -28.83
N SER A 12 8.13 -53.14 -29.14
CA SER A 12 9.48 -52.96 -29.71
C SER A 12 9.53 -52.38 -31.13
N SER A 13 8.42 -51.85 -31.64
CA SER A 13 8.26 -51.35 -33.01
C SER A 13 8.13 -49.82 -33.10
N GLY A 14 8.51 -49.07 -32.07
CA GLY A 14 8.58 -47.60 -32.10
C GLY A 14 7.24 -46.87 -31.99
N VAL A 15 6.11 -47.60 -31.87
CA VAL A 15 4.78 -47.04 -31.59
C VAL A 15 4.39 -47.42 -30.17
N GLY A 16 4.86 -46.61 -29.21
CA GLY A 16 4.51 -46.71 -27.80
C GLY A 16 3.48 -45.65 -27.40
N PRO A 17 2.83 -45.80 -26.23
CA PRO A 17 1.97 -44.77 -25.67
C PRO A 17 2.77 -43.48 -25.48
N LYS A 18 2.25 -42.37 -26.03
CA LYS A 18 2.83 -41.04 -25.85
C LYS A 18 2.33 -40.44 -24.52
N PRO A 19 3.18 -39.76 -23.75
CA PRO A 19 2.74 -39.10 -22.52
C PRO A 19 1.77 -37.97 -22.85
N CYS A 20 0.77 -37.79 -21.99
CA CYS A 20 -0.17 -36.67 -22.10
C CYS A 20 0.58 -35.34 -22.02
N PRO A 21 0.20 -34.33 -22.83
CA PRO A 21 0.84 -33.05 -22.78
C PRO A 21 0.55 -32.36 -21.44
N PRO A 22 1.48 -31.51 -20.97
CA PRO A 22 1.31 -30.75 -19.73
C PRO A 22 0.01 -29.92 -19.77
N GLY A 23 -0.68 -29.83 -18.63
CA GLY A 23 -1.95 -29.11 -18.50
C GLY A 23 -3.18 -29.92 -18.89
N SER A 24 -3.00 -31.18 -19.28
CA SER A 24 -4.09 -32.11 -19.60
C SER A 24 -3.87 -33.46 -18.93
N ALA A 25 -4.95 -34.22 -18.80
CA ALA A 25 -4.94 -35.59 -18.31
C ALA A 25 -5.52 -36.53 -19.37
N CYS A 26 -4.96 -37.73 -19.52
CA CYS A 26 -5.54 -38.76 -20.37
C CYS A 26 -6.20 -39.84 -19.51
N PRO A 27 -7.54 -39.86 -19.40
CA PRO A 27 -8.25 -41.03 -18.92
C PRO A 27 -8.01 -42.24 -19.82
N SER A 28 -8.31 -43.43 -19.31
CA SER A 28 -8.24 -44.67 -20.11
C SER A 28 -9.04 -44.54 -21.41
N GLY A 29 -8.44 -44.93 -22.53
CA GLY A 29 -9.07 -44.88 -23.85
C GLY A 29 -8.82 -43.60 -24.66
N THR A 30 -7.94 -42.71 -24.21
CA THR A 30 -7.50 -41.54 -24.99
C THR A 30 -6.70 -41.97 -26.23
N ALA A 31 -7.09 -41.52 -27.42
CA ALA A 31 -6.54 -41.98 -28.71
C ALA A 31 -5.81 -40.89 -29.52
N HIS A 32 -6.01 -39.60 -29.18
CA HIS A 32 -5.41 -38.45 -29.88
C HIS A 32 -4.88 -37.39 -28.91
N ASN A 33 -4.17 -36.37 -29.43
CA ASN A 33 -3.53 -35.31 -28.67
C ASN A 33 -4.29 -33.96 -28.68
N VAL A 34 -5.56 -33.97 -29.11
CA VAL A 34 -6.37 -32.74 -29.19
C VAL A 34 -7.14 -32.59 -27.89
N THR A 35 -6.71 -31.66 -27.03
CA THR A 35 -7.38 -31.39 -25.75
C THR A 35 -8.77 -30.79 -25.98
N GLY A 36 -9.78 -31.35 -25.33
CA GLY A 36 -11.16 -30.85 -25.41
C GLY A 36 -11.95 -31.18 -24.15
N SER A 37 -12.98 -30.40 -23.86
CA SER A 37 -13.89 -30.71 -22.73
C SER A 37 -14.65 -32.01 -22.99
N TRP A 38 -14.86 -32.80 -21.94
CA TRP A 38 -15.69 -33.98 -21.98
C TRP A 38 -17.13 -33.62 -22.38
N LEU A 39 -17.48 -33.90 -23.63
CA LEU A 39 -18.83 -33.73 -24.15
C LEU A 39 -19.41 -35.12 -24.46
N PRO A 40 -20.40 -35.61 -23.69
CA PRO A 40 -20.97 -36.95 -23.88
C PRO A 40 -21.63 -37.14 -25.26
N SER A 41 -21.99 -36.05 -25.93
CA SER A 41 -22.61 -36.02 -27.25
C SER A 41 -21.61 -36.12 -28.41
N PHE A 42 -20.30 -36.12 -28.15
CA PHE A 42 -19.26 -36.11 -29.18
C PHE A 42 -18.29 -37.27 -28.96
N GLU A 43 -18.20 -38.21 -29.91
CA GLU A 43 -17.31 -39.38 -29.77
C GLU A 43 -15.84 -38.99 -29.57
N LEU A 44 -15.39 -37.89 -30.20
CA LEU A 44 -14.04 -37.36 -30.02
C LEU A 44 -13.76 -36.88 -28.59
N GLY A 45 -14.77 -36.44 -27.83
CA GLY A 45 -14.62 -35.98 -26.45
C GLY A 45 -14.37 -37.10 -25.44
N ARG A 46 -14.73 -38.35 -25.79
CA ARG A 46 -14.51 -39.54 -24.95
C ARG A 46 -13.09 -40.10 -25.11
N ILE A 47 -12.46 -39.84 -26.25
CA ILE A 47 -11.11 -40.30 -26.61
C ILE A 47 -10.08 -39.16 -26.66
N SER A 48 -10.43 -37.97 -26.16
CA SER A 48 -9.56 -36.80 -26.07
C SER A 48 -8.97 -36.60 -24.67
N PRO A 49 -7.74 -36.06 -24.56
CA PRO A 49 -7.21 -35.55 -23.31
C PRO A 49 -8.16 -34.50 -22.72
N GLN A 50 -8.35 -34.58 -21.41
CA GLN A 50 -9.19 -33.68 -20.65
C GLN A 50 -8.36 -32.51 -20.12
N PRO A 51 -8.87 -31.27 -20.16
CA PRO A 51 -8.19 -30.15 -19.52
C PRO A 51 -8.06 -30.41 -18.01
N CYS A 52 -6.93 -29.99 -17.44
CA CYS A 52 -6.76 -30.03 -15.99
C CYS A 52 -7.84 -29.19 -15.31
N SER A 53 -8.42 -29.72 -14.23
CA SER A 53 -9.40 -29.02 -13.42
C SER A 53 -8.80 -27.74 -12.84
N GLU A 54 -9.59 -26.68 -12.78
CA GLU A 54 -9.18 -25.44 -12.10
C GLU A 54 -8.82 -25.70 -10.64
N GLY A 55 -7.78 -25.03 -10.13
CA GLY A 55 -7.29 -25.23 -8.76
C GLY A 55 -6.40 -26.48 -8.60
N TYR A 56 -6.19 -27.24 -9.67
CA TYR A 56 -5.27 -28.37 -9.74
C TYR A 56 -4.21 -28.14 -10.81
N HIS A 57 -3.08 -28.85 -10.70
CA HIS A 57 -2.03 -28.81 -11.72
C HIS A 57 -1.69 -30.21 -12.24
N CYS A 58 -1.63 -30.32 -13.57
CA CYS A 58 -1.40 -31.57 -14.27
C CYS A 58 -0.03 -31.55 -14.96
N PRO A 59 1.04 -32.05 -14.33
CA PRO A 59 2.32 -32.21 -15.00
C PRO A 59 2.20 -33.22 -16.15
N GLN A 60 3.26 -33.32 -16.96
CA GLN A 60 3.29 -34.27 -18.06
C GLN A 60 2.98 -35.69 -17.55
N ASN A 61 2.26 -36.48 -18.33
CA ASN A 61 1.86 -37.85 -17.98
C ASN A 61 0.81 -37.97 -16.85
N SER A 62 -0.03 -36.95 -16.65
CA SER A 62 -1.15 -37.00 -15.71
C SER A 62 -2.27 -37.94 -16.20
N SER A 63 -2.72 -38.85 -15.34
CA SER A 63 -3.80 -39.81 -15.62
C SER A 63 -5.18 -39.33 -15.11
N SER A 64 -5.21 -38.32 -14.24
CA SER A 64 -6.42 -37.73 -13.66
C SER A 64 -6.45 -36.23 -13.89
N ILE A 65 -7.66 -35.66 -14.03
CA ILE A 65 -7.89 -34.21 -14.17
C ILE A 65 -7.49 -33.40 -12.93
N MET A 66 -7.27 -34.07 -11.79
CA MET A 66 -6.69 -33.49 -10.57
C MET A 66 -5.14 -33.53 -10.57
N GLY A 67 -4.54 -34.15 -11.58
CA GLY A 67 -3.11 -34.16 -11.82
C GLY A 67 -2.30 -34.66 -10.63
N ALA A 68 -1.28 -33.86 -10.27
CA ALA A 68 -0.40 -34.13 -9.12
C ALA A 68 -0.94 -33.56 -7.79
N GLY A 69 -2.04 -32.82 -7.82
CA GLY A 69 -2.66 -32.24 -6.62
C GLY A 69 -3.19 -30.82 -6.84
N GLN A 70 -3.73 -30.28 -5.75
CA GLN A 70 -4.18 -28.90 -5.68
C GLN A 70 -2.99 -27.94 -5.78
N CYS A 71 -3.25 -26.70 -6.21
CA CYS A 71 -2.24 -25.66 -6.12
C CYS A 71 -1.79 -25.48 -4.67
N PRO A 72 -0.48 -25.42 -4.40
CA PRO A 72 0.01 -25.12 -3.08
C PRO A 72 -0.36 -23.68 -2.65
N PRO A 73 -0.31 -23.38 -1.35
CA PRO A 73 -0.48 -22.02 -0.83
C PRO A 73 0.39 -20.99 -1.55
N GLY A 74 -0.12 -19.77 -1.71
CA GLY A 74 0.55 -18.69 -2.44
C GLY A 74 0.64 -18.91 -3.96
N HIS A 75 0.03 -19.99 -4.48
CA HIS A 75 -0.03 -20.26 -5.90
C HIS A 75 -1.48 -20.39 -6.36
N TYR A 76 -1.71 -20.13 -7.63
CA TYR A 76 -2.99 -20.35 -8.29
C TYR A 76 -2.79 -21.17 -9.58
N CYS A 77 -3.81 -21.91 -9.96
CA CYS A 77 -3.83 -22.72 -11.17
C CYS A 77 -5.12 -22.41 -11.95
N PRO A 78 -5.03 -21.59 -13.02
CA PRO A 78 -6.13 -21.45 -13.98
C PRO A 78 -6.46 -22.81 -14.64
N PRO A 79 -7.60 -22.92 -15.36
CA PRO A 79 -7.89 -24.13 -16.13
C PRO A 79 -6.73 -24.49 -17.07
N GLN A 80 -6.50 -25.80 -17.25
CA GLN A 80 -5.40 -26.33 -18.09
C GLN A 80 -3.98 -26.01 -17.57
N SER A 81 -3.83 -25.80 -16.26
CA SER A 81 -2.50 -25.57 -15.66
C SER A 81 -1.65 -26.83 -15.59
N SER A 82 -0.41 -26.71 -16.06
CA SER A 82 0.60 -27.78 -15.95
C SER A 82 1.43 -27.70 -14.67
N LEU A 83 1.62 -26.49 -14.17
CA LEU A 83 2.40 -26.18 -12.98
C LEU A 83 1.70 -25.07 -12.20
N PRO A 84 1.84 -25.03 -10.86
CA PRO A 84 1.33 -23.93 -10.06
C PRO A 84 2.04 -22.60 -10.38
N VAL A 85 1.27 -21.51 -10.46
CA VAL A 85 1.81 -20.17 -10.73
C VAL A 85 1.77 -19.37 -9.42
N LYS A 86 2.89 -18.76 -9.03
CA LYS A 86 2.93 -17.86 -7.87
C LYS A 86 1.98 -16.69 -8.10
N VAL A 87 1.21 -16.33 -7.09
CA VAL A 87 0.42 -15.10 -7.14
C VAL A 87 1.34 -13.88 -7.30
N PRO A 88 0.96 -12.88 -8.13
CA PRO A 88 1.78 -11.67 -8.31
C PRO A 88 1.78 -10.78 -7.05
N PRO A 89 2.72 -9.82 -6.93
CA PRO A 89 2.68 -8.81 -5.88
C PRO A 89 1.34 -8.08 -5.83
N GLY A 90 0.90 -7.73 -4.63
CA GLY A 90 -0.38 -7.09 -4.37
C GLY A 90 -1.55 -8.07 -4.28
N THR A 91 -1.28 -9.36 -4.45
CA THR A 91 -2.29 -10.41 -4.35
C THR A 91 -1.85 -11.53 -3.41
N PHE A 92 -2.79 -12.36 -3.01
CA PHE A 92 -2.55 -13.52 -2.16
C PHE A 92 -3.39 -14.73 -2.61
N ALA A 93 -2.92 -15.93 -2.25
CA ALA A 93 -3.69 -17.17 -2.33
C ALA A 93 -3.56 -17.91 -1.00
N GLY A 94 -4.68 -18.14 -0.32
CA GLY A 94 -4.74 -18.60 1.07
C GLY A 94 -4.04 -19.94 1.35
N GLU A 95 -3.90 -20.25 2.63
CA GLU A 95 -3.22 -21.46 3.13
C GLU A 95 -3.94 -22.77 2.79
N GLU A 96 -5.23 -22.71 2.45
CA GLU A 96 -6.01 -23.87 2.00
C GLU A 96 -5.53 -24.42 0.64
N GLY A 97 -4.82 -23.61 -0.15
CA GLY A 97 -4.43 -23.98 -1.52
C GLY A 97 -5.61 -24.00 -2.48
N GLY A 98 -5.41 -24.61 -3.65
CA GLY A 98 -6.47 -24.81 -4.65
C GLY A 98 -7.00 -23.53 -5.31
N ALA A 99 -6.29 -22.39 -5.20
CA ALA A 99 -6.75 -21.14 -5.78
C ALA A 99 -6.79 -21.21 -7.31
N ILE A 100 -7.90 -20.79 -7.91
CA ILE A 100 -8.07 -20.72 -9.37
C ILE A 100 -7.57 -19.39 -9.95
N ALA A 101 -7.55 -18.36 -9.10
CA ALA A 101 -7.12 -17.00 -9.42
C ALA A 101 -6.54 -16.33 -8.15
N PRO A 102 -5.65 -15.33 -8.30
CA PRO A 102 -5.14 -14.55 -7.19
C PRO A 102 -6.20 -13.59 -6.62
N SER A 103 -6.24 -13.43 -5.29
CA SER A 103 -7.09 -12.46 -4.60
C SER A 103 -6.35 -11.16 -4.34
N LEU A 104 -6.95 -10.00 -4.65
CA LEU A 104 -6.32 -8.70 -4.39
C LEU A 104 -6.24 -8.41 -2.89
N CYS A 105 -5.14 -7.79 -2.45
CA CYS A 105 -5.05 -7.21 -1.12
C CYS A 105 -6.10 -6.10 -0.96
N LEU A 106 -6.83 -6.14 0.15
CA LEU A 106 -7.81 -5.12 0.51
C LEU A 106 -7.11 -3.81 0.93
N PRO A 107 -7.76 -2.65 0.77
CA PRO A 107 -7.28 -1.39 1.34
C PRO A 107 -6.90 -1.54 2.82
N GLY A 108 -5.75 -0.98 3.18
CA GLY A 108 -5.13 -1.15 4.50
C GLY A 108 -4.17 -2.33 4.61
N THR A 109 -4.07 -3.17 3.58
CA THR A 109 -3.09 -4.26 3.48
C THR A 109 -2.29 -4.16 2.19
N PHE A 110 -1.12 -4.80 2.17
CA PHE A 110 -0.27 -4.87 0.99
C PHE A 110 0.48 -6.21 0.93
N SER A 111 0.97 -6.55 -0.26
CA SER A 111 1.82 -7.73 -0.46
C SER A 111 2.97 -7.36 -1.41
N PRO A 112 4.21 -7.23 -0.93
CA PRO A 112 5.32 -6.77 -1.75
C PRO A 112 5.93 -7.88 -2.62
N GLN A 113 5.78 -9.14 -2.22
CA GLN A 113 6.43 -10.29 -2.85
C GLN A 113 5.43 -11.23 -3.52
N PRO A 114 5.80 -11.84 -4.66
CA PRO A 114 4.99 -12.89 -5.26
C PRO A 114 4.95 -14.14 -4.36
N GLY A 115 3.93 -14.97 -4.54
CA GLY A 115 3.78 -16.20 -3.75
C GLY A 115 3.21 -15.97 -2.34
N SER A 116 2.57 -14.82 -2.10
CA SER A 116 2.04 -14.48 -0.79
C SER A 116 0.81 -15.31 -0.43
N VAL A 117 0.79 -15.85 0.80
CA VAL A 117 -0.37 -16.61 1.33
C VAL A 117 -1.43 -15.71 1.94
N SER A 118 -1.03 -14.51 2.39
CA SER A 118 -1.88 -13.50 2.98
C SER A 118 -1.30 -12.11 2.71
N CYS A 119 -2.12 -11.08 2.87
CA CYS A 119 -1.66 -9.70 2.80
C CYS A 119 -1.18 -9.22 4.17
N THR A 120 -0.11 -8.44 4.18
CA THR A 120 0.44 -7.82 5.38
C THR A 120 -0.24 -6.48 5.67
N GLU A 121 -0.38 -6.13 6.95
CA GLU A 121 -0.94 -4.83 7.34
C GLU A 121 -0.05 -3.67 6.86
N CYS A 122 -0.68 -2.61 6.37
CA CYS A 122 0.04 -1.43 5.89
C CYS A 122 0.75 -0.72 7.07
N PRO A 123 2.08 -0.53 7.02
CA PRO A 123 2.84 0.03 8.13
C PRO A 123 2.46 1.48 8.43
N ALA A 124 2.67 1.91 9.69
CA ALA A 124 2.53 3.31 10.08
C ALA A 124 3.48 4.21 9.26
N GLY A 125 3.07 5.44 8.99
CA GLY A 125 3.79 6.35 8.10
C GLY A 125 3.64 6.06 6.59
N TYR A 126 2.89 5.03 6.20
CA TYR A 126 2.60 4.69 4.80
C TYR A 126 1.11 4.51 4.58
N SER A 127 0.61 4.80 3.38
CA SER A 127 -0.78 4.63 2.96
C SER A 127 -0.92 3.51 1.93
N CYS A 128 -1.96 2.69 2.10
CA CYS A 128 -2.33 1.59 1.21
C CYS A 128 -3.83 1.69 0.90
N LEU A 129 -4.19 2.64 0.02
CA LEU A 129 -5.60 2.99 -0.24
C LEU A 129 -6.25 2.14 -1.34
N THR A 130 -5.43 1.58 -2.23
CA THR A 130 -5.89 0.87 -3.42
C THR A 130 -5.96 -0.63 -3.17
N TYR A 131 -6.92 -1.29 -3.83
CA TYR A 131 -6.88 -2.73 -3.97
C TYR A 131 -5.61 -3.16 -4.70
N GLY A 132 -5.03 -4.28 -4.30
CA GLY A 132 -3.84 -4.78 -4.97
C GLY A 132 -2.55 -4.02 -4.62
N THR A 133 -2.51 -3.30 -3.49
CA THR A 133 -1.31 -2.53 -3.12
C THR A 133 -0.13 -3.49 -2.91
N TYR A 134 0.97 -3.24 -3.62
CA TYR A 134 2.22 -3.98 -3.45
C TYR A 134 3.39 -3.07 -3.02
N ILE A 135 3.30 -1.77 -3.35
CA ILE A 135 4.20 -0.73 -2.86
C ILE A 135 3.35 0.28 -2.07
N PRO A 136 3.47 0.32 -0.73
CA PRO A 136 2.84 1.35 0.09
C PRO A 136 3.38 2.75 -0.27
N ARG A 137 2.52 3.77 -0.23
CA ARG A 137 2.95 5.17 -0.46
C ARG A 137 3.32 5.82 0.86
N ILE A 138 4.56 6.30 1.00
CA ILE A 138 5.00 7.03 2.19
C ILE A 138 4.15 8.30 2.39
N CYS A 139 3.85 8.65 3.64
CA CYS A 139 3.21 9.92 3.96
C CYS A 139 4.17 11.07 3.66
N GLU A 140 3.72 12.01 2.85
CA GLU A 140 4.51 13.19 2.47
C GLU A 140 4.76 14.10 3.68
N PRO A 141 5.77 14.99 3.62
CA PRO A 141 6.00 16.00 4.64
C PRO A 141 4.71 16.76 5.02
N GLY A 142 4.61 17.11 6.30
CA GLY A 142 3.41 17.72 6.88
C GLY A 142 2.26 16.75 7.13
N THR A 143 2.42 15.46 6.84
CA THR A 143 1.38 14.44 7.07
C THR A 143 1.90 13.26 7.88
N TYR A 144 1.00 12.61 8.61
CA TYR A 144 1.29 11.45 9.43
C TYR A 144 0.22 10.37 9.29
N ARG A 145 0.56 9.14 9.63
CA ARG A 145 -0.39 8.04 9.72
C ARG A 145 0.00 7.06 10.82
N SER A 146 -0.82 6.99 11.86
CA SER A 146 -0.78 5.95 12.88
C SER A 146 -1.40 4.64 12.39
N LYS A 147 -1.09 3.54 13.09
CA LYS A 147 -1.58 2.21 12.71
C LYS A 147 -3.08 2.07 12.95
N GLU A 148 -3.61 2.62 14.04
CA GLU A 148 -5.01 2.45 14.44
C GLU A 148 -5.98 3.51 13.87
N ASP A 149 -5.53 4.73 13.55
CA ASP A 149 -6.48 5.84 13.36
C ASP A 149 -6.89 6.09 11.90
N SER A 150 -6.19 5.53 10.91
CA SER A 150 -6.51 5.78 9.50
C SER A 150 -5.83 4.85 8.48
N LEU A 151 -6.43 4.77 7.29
CA LEU A 151 -5.79 4.23 6.08
C LEU A 151 -5.11 5.32 5.23
N THR A 152 -5.46 6.59 5.43
CA THR A 152 -4.93 7.76 4.72
C THR A 152 -3.93 8.52 5.58
N CYS A 153 -2.98 9.20 4.95
CA CYS A 153 -2.13 10.16 5.65
C CYS A 153 -2.98 11.38 6.05
N LYS A 154 -2.94 11.73 7.34
CA LYS A 154 -3.62 12.90 7.91
C LYS A 154 -2.64 14.07 7.97
N PRO A 155 -3.09 15.30 7.68
CA PRO A 155 -2.25 16.47 7.85
C PRO A 155 -1.95 16.71 9.33
N CYS A 156 -0.74 17.16 9.65
CA CYS A 156 -0.41 17.72 10.96
C CYS A 156 -1.42 18.82 11.32
N PRO A 157 -1.86 18.90 12.59
CA PRO A 157 -2.82 19.91 13.01
C PRO A 157 -2.25 21.34 12.87
N GLN A 158 -3.12 22.34 12.92
CA GLN A 158 -2.68 23.75 13.04
C GLN A 158 -1.78 23.90 14.27
N ARG A 159 -0.96 24.96 14.30
CA ARG A 159 0.09 25.17 15.32
C ARG A 159 1.25 24.17 15.24
N SER A 160 1.29 23.32 14.22
CA SER A 160 2.37 22.35 14.04
C SER A 160 2.73 22.19 12.56
N LEU A 161 3.94 21.73 12.31
CA LEU A 161 4.48 21.47 10.98
C LEU A 161 5.45 20.30 11.03
N SER A 162 5.80 19.72 9.89
CA SER A 162 6.90 18.77 9.84
C SER A 162 7.52 18.67 8.45
N PRO A 163 8.84 18.87 8.30
CA PRO A 163 9.52 18.71 7.02
C PRO A 163 9.80 17.24 6.68
N TYR A 164 9.53 16.30 7.60
CA TYR A 164 9.87 14.90 7.43
C TYR A 164 8.70 14.10 6.87
N SER A 165 9.02 13.21 5.92
CA SER A 165 8.10 12.20 5.40
C SER A 165 8.01 10.98 6.33
N GLY A 166 6.90 10.25 6.26
CA GLY A 166 6.75 8.94 6.92
C GLY A 166 6.45 9.03 8.41
N LEU A 167 5.84 10.13 8.87
CA LEU A 167 5.48 10.28 10.28
C LEU A 167 4.47 9.21 10.70
N THR A 168 4.76 8.55 11.81
CA THR A 168 3.94 7.45 12.33
C THR A 168 2.91 7.92 13.34
N ASP A 169 3.05 9.13 13.89
CA ASP A 169 2.15 9.66 14.92
C ASP A 169 2.09 11.19 14.89
N VAL A 170 0.99 11.75 15.42
CA VAL A 170 0.78 13.20 15.52
C VAL A 170 1.83 13.88 16.41
N SER A 171 2.35 13.18 17.41
CA SER A 171 3.40 13.69 18.29
C SER A 171 4.73 13.98 17.58
N GLN A 172 4.91 13.45 16.36
CA GLN A 172 6.07 13.74 15.53
C GLN A 172 5.90 15.02 14.68
N CYS A 173 4.74 15.66 14.74
CA CYS A 173 4.56 17.02 14.21
C CYS A 173 5.28 18.01 15.15
N LEU A 174 6.18 18.81 14.59
CA LEU A 174 6.94 19.80 15.34
C LEU A 174 6.01 20.97 15.71
N PRO A 175 6.09 21.49 16.94
CA PRO A 175 5.35 22.69 17.31
C PRO A 175 5.79 23.88 16.45
N CYS A 176 4.85 24.77 16.14
CA CYS A 176 5.19 26.04 15.51
C CYS A 176 6.21 26.78 16.39
N PRO A 177 7.36 27.20 15.85
CA PRO A 177 8.37 27.91 16.61
C PRO A 177 7.87 29.28 17.05
N GLU A 178 8.52 29.85 18.07
CA GLU A 178 8.28 31.22 18.52
C GLU A 178 8.60 32.26 17.44
N GLY A 179 7.96 33.42 17.52
CA GLY A 179 8.08 34.49 16.52
C GLY A 179 7.35 34.21 15.20
N LEU A 180 6.78 33.01 15.00
CA LEU A 180 6.07 32.62 13.78
C LEU A 180 4.63 32.16 14.07
N VAL A 181 3.81 32.20 13.03
CA VAL A 181 2.36 31.91 13.08
C VAL A 181 2.04 30.81 12.05
N CYS A 182 1.64 29.64 12.55
CA CYS A 182 1.34 28.46 11.73
C CYS A 182 -0.17 28.22 11.67
N SER A 183 -0.82 28.86 10.70
CA SER A 183 -2.29 28.86 10.56
C SER A 183 -2.85 27.70 9.74
N SER A 184 -2.02 27.05 8.91
CA SER A 184 -2.47 26.02 7.98
C SER A 184 -2.27 24.62 8.56
N LYS A 185 -3.17 23.68 8.23
CA LYS A 185 -2.95 22.25 8.52
C LYS A 185 -1.98 21.68 7.50
N GLY A 186 -1.22 20.67 7.90
CA GLY A 186 -0.35 19.93 7.00
C GLY A 186 0.84 20.73 6.49
N MET A 187 1.30 21.72 7.27
CA MET A 187 2.47 22.50 6.90
C MET A 187 3.71 21.60 6.88
N SER A 188 4.39 21.59 5.74
CA SER A 188 5.64 20.86 5.53
C SER A 188 6.87 21.75 5.58
N ASP A 189 6.70 23.05 5.39
CA ASP A 189 7.77 24.03 5.29
C ASP A 189 7.48 25.22 6.19
N ILE A 190 8.49 25.67 6.93
CA ILE A 190 8.37 26.81 7.84
C ILE A 190 8.19 28.14 7.08
N GLY A 191 8.67 28.25 5.85
CA GLY A 191 8.46 29.41 4.97
C GLY A 191 7.00 29.58 4.52
N LEU A 192 6.12 28.60 4.78
CA LEU A 192 4.67 28.75 4.64
C LEU A 192 4.01 29.39 5.87
N SER A 193 4.77 29.61 6.94
CA SER A 193 4.29 30.35 8.11
C SER A 193 4.28 31.84 7.84
N HIS A 194 3.61 32.57 8.73
CA HIS A 194 3.64 34.03 8.74
C HIS A 194 4.47 34.51 9.91
N SER A 195 5.19 35.60 9.72
CA SER A 195 5.87 36.32 10.79
C SER A 195 4.86 36.79 11.84
N CYS A 196 5.25 36.79 13.13
CA CYS A 196 4.42 37.34 14.18
C CYS A 196 4.10 38.81 13.88
N PRO A 197 2.83 39.24 13.95
CA PRO A 197 2.46 40.62 13.63
C PRO A 197 3.08 41.59 14.64
N GLU A 198 3.49 42.76 14.16
CA GLU A 198 4.00 43.84 15.00
C GLU A 198 3.04 44.22 16.14
N GLY A 199 3.58 44.75 17.24
CA GLY A 199 2.82 45.03 18.45
C GLY A 199 2.42 43.76 19.23
N ASN A 200 2.72 42.56 18.74
CA ASN A 200 2.45 41.29 19.42
C ASN A 200 3.72 40.46 19.55
N ALA A 201 3.72 39.56 20.54
CA ALA A 201 4.80 38.64 20.82
C ALA A 201 4.28 37.20 20.76
N CYS A 202 4.76 36.43 19.78
CA CYS A 202 4.26 35.08 19.52
C CYS A 202 5.18 34.04 20.15
N GLY A 203 4.60 33.13 20.94
CA GLY A 203 5.31 31.99 21.53
C GLY A 203 5.20 30.73 20.66
N TYR A 204 5.57 29.58 21.23
CA TYR A 204 5.33 28.29 20.60
C TYR A 204 3.84 28.05 20.35
N LEU A 205 3.54 27.25 19.33
CA LEU A 205 2.17 26.82 18.99
C LEU A 205 1.22 27.99 18.65
N THR A 206 1.74 29.09 18.10
CA THR A 206 0.90 30.23 17.69
C THR A 206 0.22 29.94 16.33
N ASP A 207 -1.08 30.24 16.25
CA ASP A 207 -1.86 30.22 15.01
C ASP A 207 -2.47 31.59 14.70
N GLY A 208 -3.16 31.69 13.56
CA GLY A 208 -3.76 32.95 13.11
C GLY A 208 -4.84 33.53 14.04
N SER A 209 -5.38 32.74 14.98
CA SER A 209 -6.30 33.24 16.00
C SER A 209 -5.58 33.71 17.26
N SER A 210 -4.56 32.98 17.72
CA SER A 210 -3.83 33.30 18.95
C SER A 210 -2.69 34.31 18.78
N GLN A 211 -2.35 34.67 17.55
CA GLN A 211 -1.28 35.64 17.25
C GLN A 211 -1.49 37.04 17.87
N TYR A 212 -2.71 37.39 18.25
CA TYR A 212 -3.04 38.68 18.88
C TYR A 212 -3.30 38.60 20.39
N ASP A 213 -3.14 37.42 20.99
CA ASP A 213 -3.43 37.21 22.42
C ASP A 213 -2.39 37.88 23.33
N HIS A 214 -1.16 38.05 22.83
CA HIS A 214 -0.01 38.52 23.60
C HIS A 214 0.54 39.82 23.02
N LYS A 215 -0.05 40.95 23.42
CA LYS A 215 0.48 42.28 23.09
C LYS A 215 1.77 42.56 23.85
N CYS A 216 2.71 43.24 23.22
CA CYS A 216 3.97 43.61 23.86
C CYS A 216 3.75 44.49 25.10
N ALA A 217 4.63 44.32 26.08
CA ALA A 217 4.52 44.99 27.38
C ALA A 217 4.61 46.52 27.26
N ALA A 218 3.88 47.25 28.12
CA ALA A 218 3.98 48.70 28.18
C ALA A 218 5.40 49.12 28.58
N GLY A 219 5.86 50.25 28.04
CA GLY A 219 7.25 50.70 28.15
C GLY A 219 8.20 50.08 27.11
N HIS A 220 7.72 49.13 26.32
CA HIS A 220 8.45 48.48 25.23
C HIS A 220 7.66 48.59 23.91
N TYR A 221 8.37 48.46 22.79
CA TYR A 221 7.77 48.35 21.45
C TYR A 221 8.31 47.12 20.74
N CYS A 222 7.58 46.56 19.79
CA CYS A 222 8.00 45.36 19.09
C CYS A 222 7.57 45.35 17.62
N GLY A 223 8.45 44.82 16.77
CA GLY A 223 8.24 44.68 15.33
C GLY A 223 7.77 43.28 14.96
N GLU A 224 7.90 42.92 13.69
CA GLU A 224 7.59 41.57 13.21
C GLU A 224 8.53 40.52 13.84
N GLU A 225 8.06 39.27 13.91
CA GLU A 225 8.82 38.11 14.43
C GLU A 225 9.22 38.19 15.91
N THR A 226 8.62 39.10 16.68
CA THR A 226 8.93 39.25 18.11
C THR A 226 8.51 38.00 18.89
N THR A 227 9.45 37.42 19.64
CA THR A 227 9.21 36.29 20.54
C THR A 227 8.71 36.76 21.91
N THR A 228 8.12 35.86 22.70
CA THR A 228 7.71 36.17 24.08
C THR A 228 8.89 36.49 25.00
N PHE A 229 10.10 36.06 24.65
CA PHE A 229 11.32 36.41 25.35
C PHE A 229 11.83 37.79 24.95
N ASP A 230 11.85 38.09 23.65
CA ASP A 230 12.44 39.32 23.11
C ASP A 230 11.57 40.57 23.27
N GLN A 231 10.31 40.41 23.68
CA GLN A 231 9.37 41.52 23.87
C GLN A 231 9.87 42.62 24.84
N TYR A 232 10.88 42.33 25.67
CA TYR A 232 11.47 43.26 26.63
C TYR A 232 12.77 43.93 26.14
N ASN A 233 13.27 43.57 24.94
CA ASN A 233 14.56 44.03 24.45
C ASN A 233 14.53 45.46 23.91
N LYS A 234 13.40 45.92 23.37
CA LYS A 234 13.25 47.24 22.74
C LYS A 234 12.48 48.19 23.66
N TYR A 235 13.22 49.12 24.28
CA TYR A 235 12.67 50.11 25.20
C TYR A 235 12.12 51.33 24.48
N CYS A 236 11.06 51.93 25.03
CA CYS A 236 10.53 53.19 24.54
C CYS A 236 11.60 54.30 24.55
N LEU A 237 11.59 55.18 23.54
CA LEU A 237 12.55 56.29 23.44
C LEU A 237 12.33 57.30 24.58
N ALA A 238 13.43 57.87 25.08
CA ALA A 238 13.37 58.90 26.11
C ALA A 238 12.52 60.10 25.63
N GLY A 239 11.56 60.53 26.45
CA GLY A 239 10.62 61.58 26.09
C GLY A 239 9.33 61.10 25.40
N THR A 240 9.17 59.79 25.19
CA THR A 240 7.94 59.16 24.67
C THR A 240 7.37 58.15 25.67
N TYR A 241 6.11 57.74 25.48
CA TYR A 241 5.47 56.67 26.26
C TYR A 241 4.96 55.58 25.31
N CYS A 242 5.12 54.32 25.70
CA CYS A 242 4.69 53.16 24.91
C CYS A 242 3.58 52.42 25.67
N GLU A 243 2.38 52.39 25.09
CA GLU A 243 1.28 51.56 25.59
C GLU A 243 1.49 50.08 25.23
N ARG A 244 0.63 49.19 25.73
CA ARG A 244 0.72 47.77 25.35
C ARG A 244 0.47 47.58 23.86
N GLY A 245 1.36 46.84 23.22
CA GLY A 245 1.31 46.57 21.79
C GLY A 245 1.76 47.73 20.91
N THR A 246 2.63 48.59 21.43
CA THR A 246 3.30 49.61 20.62
C THR A 246 4.16 48.93 19.54
N THR A 247 3.99 49.35 18.28
CA THR A 247 4.70 48.84 17.10
C THR A 247 6.04 49.54 16.91
N GLU A 248 6.93 48.95 16.09
CA GLU A 248 8.23 49.56 15.74
C GLU A 248 8.08 50.72 14.74
N THR A 249 7.05 50.69 13.89
CA THR A 249 6.70 51.83 13.05
C THR A 249 5.85 52.83 13.84
N LEU A 250 6.37 54.05 14.01
CA LEU A 250 5.65 55.24 14.51
C LEU A 250 4.73 55.84 13.44
#